data_AF-E8PL73-F1
#
_entry.id   AF-E8PL73-F1
#
_cell.length_a   1.000
_cell.length_b   1.000
_cell.length_c   1.000
_cell.angle_alpha   90.00
_cell.angle_beta   90.00
_cell.angle_gamma   90.00
#
_symmetry.space_group_name_H-M   'P 1'
#
loop_
_entity.id
_entity.type
_entity.pdbx_description
1 polymer ?
#
loop_
_entity_poly.entity_id
_entity_poly.type
_entity_poly.pdbx_seq_one_letter_code
_entity_poly.pdbx_strand_id
1 'polypeptide(L)' 'MARRKTTLYLEEEVLRAAKVRAASLGLRESELVERALRHYLGLERLEALLAKGPLSEEEALRLAYQELHASRG' A
#
# COMPACT_ATOMS: atom_id res chain seq x y z
N MET A 1 11.21 0.17 5.93
CA MET A 1 12.16 -0.54 5.04
C MET A 1 13.22 0.43 4.51
N ALA A 2 14.43 -0.04 4.21
CA ALA A 2 15.51 0.81 3.70
C ALA A 2 15.27 1.22 2.23
N ARG A 3 15.42 2.50 1.90
CA ARG A 3 15.33 3.01 0.52
C ARG A 3 16.65 2.80 -0.22
N ARG A 4 16.60 2.38 -1.49
CA ARG A 4 17.78 2.29 -2.38
C ARG A 4 17.69 3.37 -3.46
N LYS A 5 18.82 4.01 -3.80
CA LYS A 5 18.88 4.99 -4.90
C LYS A 5 18.69 4.26 -6.24
N THR A 6 17.83 4.83 -7.08
CA THR A 6 17.61 4.39 -8.46
C THR A 6 17.52 5.62 -9.38
N THR A 7 17.82 5.43 -10.66
CA THR A 7 17.73 6.47 -11.69
C THR A 7 16.81 5.98 -12.79
N LEU A 8 15.80 6.78 -13.16
CA LEU A 8 14.80 6.44 -14.16
C LEU A 8 14.70 7.60 -15.16
N TYR A 9 14.45 7.27 -16.42
CA TYR A 9 14.05 8.25 -17.43
C TYR A 9 12.52 8.40 -17.38
N LEU A 10 12.06 9.64 -17.29
CA LEU A 10 10.64 10.01 -17.32
C LEU A 10 10.46 11.11 -18.36
N GLU A 11 9.29 11.15 -18.96
CA GLU A 11 8.90 12.29 -19.80
C GLU A 11 8.94 13.59 -18.99
N GLU A 12 9.33 14.69 -19.63
CA GLU A 12 9.48 15.99 -18.98
C GLU A 12 8.15 16.46 -18.37
N GLU A 13 7.05 16.25 -19.07
CA GLU A 13 5.71 16.62 -18.61
C GLU A 13 5.31 15.85 -17.35
N VAL A 14 5.65 14.55 -17.30
CA VAL A 14 5.41 13.70 -16.12
C VAL A 14 6.23 14.19 -14.94
N LEU A 15 7.51 14.51 -15.14
CA LEU A 15 8.37 15.03 -14.07
C LEU A 15 7.85 16.38 -13.55
N ARG A 16 7.39 17.27 -14.44
CA ARG A 16 6.82 18.57 -14.08
C ARG A 16 5.52 18.42 -13.29
N ALA A 17 4.62 17.55 -13.72
CA ALA A 17 3.39 17.25 -13.00
C ALA A 17 3.68 16.68 -11.60
N ALA A 18 4.65 15.77 -11.49
CA ALA A 18 5.09 15.19 -10.22
C ALA A 18 5.62 16.27 -9.25
N LYS A 19 6.44 17.21 -9.73
CA LYS A 19 6.94 18.35 -8.93
C LYS A 19 5.82 19.18 -8.35
N VAL A 20 4.88 19.62 -9.19
CA VAL A 20 3.74 20.43 -8.76
C VAL A 20 2.90 19.68 -7.73
N ARG A 21 2.63 18.40 -7.98
CA ARG A 21 1.83 17.59 -7.05
C ARG A 21 2.56 17.37 -5.73
N ALA A 22 3.85 17.07 -5.74
CA ALA A 22 4.66 16.87 -4.54
C ALA A 22 4.67 18.15 -3.68
N ALA A 23 4.89 19.31 -4.31
CA ALA A 23 4.82 20.60 -3.63
C ALA A 23 3.44 20.86 -3.00
N SER A 24 2.35 20.58 -3.72
CA SER A 24 0.98 20.75 -3.20
C SER A 24 0.66 19.87 -1.98
N LEU A 25 1.42 18.78 -1.79
CA LEU A 25 1.25 17.83 -0.69
C LEU A 25 2.32 18.00 0.40
N GLY A 26 3.25 18.94 0.25
CA GLY A 26 4.39 19.10 1.17
C GLY A 26 5.35 17.91 1.15
N LEU A 27 5.44 17.18 0.04
CA LEU A 27 6.28 15.98 -0.11
C LEU A 27 7.50 16.27 -0.99
N ARG A 28 8.55 15.46 -0.84
CA ARG A 28 9.62 15.37 -1.84
C ARG A 28 9.13 14.60 -3.07
N GLU A 29 9.70 14.89 -4.24
CA GLU A 29 9.38 14.18 -5.49
C GLU A 29 9.54 12.67 -5.35
N SER A 30 10.63 12.22 -4.72
CA SER A 30 10.90 10.80 -4.49
C SER A 30 9.87 10.11 -3.60
N GLU A 31 9.23 10.86 -2.69
CA GLU A 31 8.18 10.34 -1.82
C GLU A 31 6.86 10.20 -2.57
N LEU A 32 6.55 11.18 -3.43
CA LEU A 32 5.40 11.09 -4.32
C LEU A 32 5.55 9.90 -5.29
N VAL A 33 6.71 9.75 -5.91
CA VAL A 33 7.01 8.65 -6.84
C VAL A 33 6.89 7.29 -6.14
N GLU A 34 7.52 7.13 -4.97
CA GLU A 34 7.40 5.91 -4.16
C GLU A 34 5.94 5.59 -3.82
N ARG A 35 5.17 6.60 -3.38
CA ARG A 35 3.75 6.43 -3.04
C ARG A 35 2.91 6.02 -4.25
N ALA A 36 3.11 6.67 -5.40
CA ALA A 36 2.42 6.33 -6.63
C ALA A 36 2.73 4.89 -7.08
N LEU A 37 4.00 4.49 -7.03
CA LEU A 37 4.42 3.12 -7.37
C LEU A 37 3.84 2.09 -6.42
N ARG A 38 3.88 2.34 -5.10
CA ARG A 38 3.26 1.47 -4.09
C ARG A 38 1.77 1.29 -4.31
N HIS A 39 1.07 2.39 -4.60
CA HIS A 39 -0.35 2.36 -4.88
C HIS A 39 -0.67 1.56 -6.15
N TYR A 40 0.02 1.87 -7.25
CA TYR A 40 -0.16 1.20 -8.55
C TYR A 40 0.13 -0.31 -8.46
N LEU A 41 1.19 -0.69 -7.73
CA LEU A 41 1.59 -2.08 -7.54
C LEU A 41 0.82 -2.78 -6.40
N GLY A 42 -0.13 -2.10 -5.73
CA GLY A 42 -0.94 -2.68 -4.66
C GLY A 42 -0.18 -2.99 -3.36
N LEU A 43 1.03 -2.44 -3.18
CA LEU A 43 1.89 -2.70 -2.02
C LEU A 43 1.29 -2.15 -0.72
N GLU A 44 0.47 -1.11 -0.78
CA GLU A 44 -0.24 -0.58 0.39
C GLU A 44 -1.25 -1.61 0.96
N ARG A 45 -1.92 -2.39 0.09
CA ARG A 45 -2.85 -3.45 0.52
C ARG A 45 -2.08 -4.65 1.09
N LEU A 46 -0.95 -4.99 0.49
CA LEU A 46 -0.09 -6.06 0.99
C LEU A 46 0.47 -5.71 2.37
N GLU A 47 0.94 -4.48 2.58
CA GLU A 47 1.39 -3.99 3.89
C GLU A 47 0.25 -4.07 4.93
N ALA A 48 -0.97 -3.70 4.57
CA ALA A 48 -2.12 -3.81 5.48
C ALA A 48 -2.50 -5.27 5.83
N LEU A 49 -2.39 -6.20 4.88
CA LEU A 49 -2.63 -7.63 5.12
C LEU A 49 -1.52 -8.26 5.97
N LEU A 50 -0.26 -7.92 5.69
CA LEU A 50 0.88 -8.37 6.47
C LEU A 50 0.87 -7.78 7.89
N ALA A 51 0.47 -6.52 8.05
CA ALA A 51 0.33 -5.87 9.34
C ALA A 51 -0.77 -6.47 10.22
N LYS A 52 -1.81 -7.07 9.60
CA LYS A 52 -2.83 -7.82 10.34
C LYS A 52 -2.32 -9.15 10.90
N GLY A 53 -1.17 -9.63 10.43
CA GLY A 53 -0.60 -10.92 10.83
C GLY A 53 -1.49 -12.11 10.43
N PRO A 54 -0.99 -13.35 10.50
CA PRO A 54 -1.88 -14.51 10.53
C PRO A 54 -2.78 -14.39 11.76
N LEU A 55 -4.09 -14.64 11.60
CA LEU A 55 -5.01 -14.76 12.73
C LEU A 55 -4.44 -15.81 13.69
N SER A 56 -4.52 -15.55 15.00
CA SER A 56 -4.28 -16.61 15.96
C SER A 56 -5.26 -17.76 15.70
N GLU A 57 -4.88 -18.98 16.05
CA GLU A 57 -5.72 -20.17 15.88
C GLU A 57 -7.12 -19.97 16.49
N GLU A 58 -7.17 -19.30 17.63
CA GLU A 58 -8.41 -18.98 18.35
C GLU A 58 -9.27 -17.94 17.61
N GLU A 59 -8.66 -16.91 17.01
CA GLU A 59 -9.37 -15.94 16.18
C GLU A 59 -9.87 -16.55 14.86
N ALA A 60 -9.07 -17.43 14.25
CA ALA A 60 -9.44 -18.15 13.04
C ALA A 60 -10.63 -19.09 13.30
N LEU A 61 -10.59 -19.85 14.39
CA LEU A 61 -11.69 -20.72 14.84
C LEU A 61 -12.95 -19.91 15.13
N ARG A 62 -12.83 -18.79 15.86
CA ARG A 62 -13.96 -17.91 16.17
C ARG A 62 -14.61 -17.37 14.90
N LEU A 63 -13.82 -16.94 13.91
CA LEU A 63 -14.34 -16.47 12.63
C LEU A 63 -15.07 -17.58 11.87
N ALA A 64 -14.49 -18.79 11.82
CA ALA A 64 -15.09 -19.93 11.15
C ALA A 64 -16.44 -20.35 11.77
N TYR A 65 -16.55 -20.33 13.10
CA TYR A 65 -17.83 -20.62 13.78
C TYR A 65 -18.89 -19.54 13.56
N GLN A 66 -18.49 -18.26 13.46
CA GLN A 66 -19.42 -17.17 13.15
C GLN A 66 -20.03 -17.32 11.75
N GLU A 67 -19.23 -17.60 10.73
CA GLU A 67 -19.70 -17.84 9.36
C GLU A 67 -20.56 -19.12 9.24
N LEU A 68 -20.18 -20.18 9.98
CA LEU A 68 -20.96 -21.41 10.03
C LEU A 68 -22.33 -21.19 10.68
N HIS A 69 -22.42 -20.33 11.71
CA HIS A 69 -23.71 -19.97 12.30
C HIS A 69 -24.54 -19.08 11.37
N ALA A 70 -23.92 -18.12 10.67
CA ALA A 70 -24.60 -17.24 9.73
C ALA A 70 -25.17 -17.99 8.50
N SER A 71 -24.53 -19.07 8.07
CA SER A 71 -25.01 -19.93 6.97
C SER A 71 -26.09 -20.94 7.39
N ARG A 72 -26.31 -21.10 8.69
CA ARG A 72 -27.30 -22.03 9.26
C ARG A 72 -28.57 -21.34 9.79
N GLY A 73 -28.63 -20.00 9.74
CA GLY A 73 -29.81 -19.19 10.05
C GLY A 73 -30.37 -18.52 8.80
#